data_AF-A0A1G1Z3W5-F1
#
_entry.id   AF-A0A1G1Z3W5-F1
#
_cell.length_a   1.000
_cell.length_b   1.000
_cell.length_c   1.000
_cell.angle_alpha   90.00
_cell.angle_beta   90.00
_cell.angle_gamma   90.00
#
_symmetry.space_group_name_H-M   'P 1'
#
loop_
_entity.id
_entity.type
_entity.pdbx_description
1 polymer ?
#
loop_
_entity_poly.entity_id
_entity_poly.type
_entity_poly.pdbx_seq_one_letter_code
_entity_poly.pdbx_strand_id
1 'polypeptide(L)'
;MNYWFKPKRFWKWFAFYYPVNLKGWIVTIVLFVFAVLIFCRIDSTSHSVSDTLFSFAPWIIGLMLIYDLLCFRTGEYPSWWRRDIMRN
;
A
#
# COMPACT_ATOMS: atom_id res chain seq x y z
N MET A 1 8.96 -9.72 -18.48
CA MET A 1 9.23 -8.81 -17.34
C MET A 1 8.73 -9.44 -16.06
N ASN A 2 9.57 -9.52 -15.03
CA ASN A 2 9.20 -10.15 -13.76
C ASN A 2 8.70 -9.05 -12.78
N TYR A 3 7.43 -8.69 -12.89
CA TYR A 3 6.81 -7.65 -12.06
C TYR A 3 6.89 -8.00 -10.57
N TRP A 4 7.06 -6.99 -9.72
CA TRP A 4 7.11 -7.19 -8.28
C TRP A 4 5.72 -7.27 -7.66
N PHE A 5 4.80 -6.52 -8.25
CA PHE A 5 3.41 -6.44 -7.85
C PHE A 5 2.50 -6.66 -9.06
N LYS A 6 1.37 -7.34 -8.83
CA LYS A 6 0.30 -7.46 -9.82
C LYS A 6 -0.96 -6.74 -9.35
N PRO A 7 -1.62 -5.99 -10.24
CA PRO A 7 -2.88 -5.34 -9.90
C PRO A 7 -4.00 -6.39 -9.94
N LYS A 8 -4.79 -6.44 -8.87
CA LYS A 8 -6.06 -7.13 -8.79
C LYS A 8 -7.17 -6.09 -8.86
N ARG A 9 -8.12 -6.27 -9.78
CA ARG A 9 -9.25 -5.37 -9.89
C ARG A 9 -10.10 -5.46 -8.62
N PHE A 10 -10.25 -4.34 -7.94
CA PHE A 10 -11.17 -4.18 -6.83
C PHE A 10 -12.22 -3.16 -7.26
N TRP A 11 -13.49 -3.56 -7.33
CA TRP A 11 -14.57 -2.70 -7.83
C TRP A 11 -14.41 -2.24 -9.30
N LYS A 12 -15.19 -1.24 -9.73
CA LYS A 12 -15.18 -0.70 -11.09
C LYS A 12 -13.83 -0.09 -11.49
N TRP A 13 -13.23 0.71 -10.61
CA TRP A 13 -12.05 1.54 -10.92
C TRP A 13 -10.84 1.30 -10.03
N PHE A 14 -11.00 0.70 -8.84
CA PHE A 14 -9.88 0.53 -7.91
C PHE A 14 -8.97 -0.63 -8.33
N ALA A 15 -7.67 -0.44 -8.16
CA ALA A 15 -6.66 -1.46 -8.35
C ALA A 15 -6.00 -1.72 -7.01
N PHE A 16 -6.04 -2.98 -6.54
CA PHE A 16 -5.30 -3.39 -5.36
C PHE A 16 -4.07 -4.18 -5.79
N TYR A 17 -2.89 -3.80 -5.31
CA TYR A 17 -1.65 -4.45 -5.70
C TYR A 17 -1.22 -5.48 -4.66
N TYR A 18 -0.93 -6.70 -5.13
CA TYR A 18 -0.39 -7.76 -4.28
C TYR A 18 1.02 -8.18 -4.75
N PRO A 19 1.93 -8.50 -3.82
CA PRO A 19 3.27 -8.94 -4.16
C PRO A 19 3.24 -10.32 -4.82
N VAL A 20 4.00 -10.49 -5.90
CA VAL A 20 4.12 -11.75 -6.65
C VAL A 20 5.52 -12.36 -6.61
N ASN A 21 6.53 -11.57 -6.25
CA ASN A 21 7.91 -12.04 -6.16
C ASN A 21 8.53 -11.72 -4.79
N LEU A 22 9.70 -12.30 -4.54
CA LEU A 22 10.41 -12.13 -3.27
C LEU A 22 10.71 -10.65 -2.95
N LYS A 23 11.06 -9.84 -3.96
CA LYS A 23 11.35 -8.41 -3.77
C LYS A 23 10.11 -7.63 -3.32
N GLY A 24 8.96 -7.90 -3.94
CA GLY A 24 7.68 -7.32 -3.55
C GLY A 24 7.31 -7.69 -2.12
N TRP A 25 7.46 -8.97 -1.75
CA TRP A 25 7.23 -9.43 -0.38
C TRP A 25 8.17 -8.76 0.63
N ILE A 26 9.47 -8.63 0.32
CA ILE A 26 10.42 -7.93 1.20
C ILE A 26 9.97 -6.49 1.43
N VAL A 27 9.61 -5.75 0.37
CA VAL A 27 9.13 -4.37 0.48
C VAL A 27 7.86 -4.29 1.33
N THR A 28 6.88 -5.16 1.09
CA THR A 28 5.63 -5.21 1.86
C THR A 28 5.91 -5.50 3.33
N ILE A 29 6.77 -6.48 3.64
CA ILE A 29 7.11 -6.85 5.02
C ILE A 29 7.85 -5.70 5.71
N VAL A 30 8.81 -5.07 5.05
CA VAL A 30 9.57 -3.94 5.62
C VAL A 30 8.62 -2.79 5.97
N LEU A 31 7.75 -2.40 5.04
CA LEU A 31 6.77 -1.33 5.30
C LEU A 31 5.78 -1.71 6.41
N PHE A 32 5.34 -2.97 6.45
CA PHE A 32 4.46 -3.47 7.51
C PHE A 32 5.14 -3.44 8.89
N VAL A 33 6.39 -3.91 8.98
CA VAL A 33 7.18 -3.85 10.22
C VAL A 33 7.37 -2.41 10.67
N PHE A 34 7.69 -1.49 9.75
CA PHE A 34 7.76 -0.06 10.08
C PHE A 34 6.44 0.51 10.60
N ALA A 35 5.32 0.16 9.97
CA ALA A 35 3.99 0.58 10.44
C ALA A 35 3.71 0.07 11.87
N VAL A 36 4.01 -1.21 12.15
CA VAL A 36 3.84 -1.80 13.48
C VAL A 36 4.74 -1.13 14.51
N LEU A 37 6.01 -0.87 14.19
CA LEU A 37 6.94 -0.19 15.10
C LEU A 37 6.46 1.23 15.46
N ILE A 38 6.00 2.00 14.47
CA ILE A 38 5.44 3.33 14.70
C ILE A 38 4.18 3.24 15.54
N PHE A 39 3.28 2.29 15.23
CA PHE A 39 2.06 2.07 16.00
C PHE A 39 2.36 1.75 17.46
N CYS A 40 3.23 0.77 17.73
CA CYS A 40 3.63 0.40 19.08
C CYS A 40 4.26 1.58 19.84
N ARG A 41 5.05 2.42 19.14
CA ARG A 41 5.65 3.60 19.76
C ARG A 41 4.60 4.63 20.15
N ILE A 42 3.65 4.92 19.28
CA ILE A 42 2.57 5.89 19.53
C ILE A 42 1.63 5.37 20.62
N ASP A 43 1.26 4.10 20.54
CA ASP A 43 0.38 3.45 21.51
C ASP A 43 1.00 3.47 22.92
N SER A 44 2.32 3.25 23.04
CA SER A 44 3.04 3.33 24.33
C SER A 44 2.98 4.70 25.02
N THR A 45 2.67 5.76 24.27
CA THR A 45 2.58 7.15 24.76
C THR A 45 1.16 7.70 24.79
N SER A 46 0.20 6.99 24.20
CA SER A 46 -1.17 7.46 24.04
C SER A 46 -2.03 7.04 25.24
N HIS A 47 -2.97 7.91 25.64
CA HIS A 47 -3.85 7.63 26.78
C HIS A 47 -5.22 7.07 26.36
N SER A 48 -5.51 7.03 25.06
CA SER A 48 -6.74 6.47 24.52
C SER A 48 -6.52 5.91 23.11
N VAL A 49 -7.39 4.98 22.69
CA VAL A 49 -7.35 4.40 21.34
C VAL A 49 -7.55 5.46 20.25
N SER A 50 -8.42 6.45 20.50
CA SER A 50 -8.63 7.56 19.57
C SER A 50 -7.37 8.39 19.37
N ASP A 51 -6.64 8.67 20.47
CA ASP A 51 -5.37 9.40 20.42
C ASP A 51 -4.30 8.64 19.63
N THR A 52 -4.19 7.31 19.84
CA THR A 52 -3.33 6.45 19.04
C THR A 52 -3.70 6.52 17.55
N LEU A 53 -4.99 6.41 17.21
CA LEU A 53 -5.47 6.44 15.83
C LEU A 53 -5.19 7.77 15.13
N PHE A 54 -5.50 8.90 15.76
CA PHE A 54 -5.27 10.22 15.17
C PHE A 54 -3.77 10.51 15.01
N SER A 55 -2.96 10.11 15.98
CA SER A 55 -1.51 10.26 15.92
C SER A 55 -0.85 9.32 14.90
N PHE A 56 -1.39 8.12 14.70
CA PHE A 56 -0.89 7.13 13.74
C PHE A 56 -1.34 7.38 12.29
N ALA A 57 -2.53 7.96 12.10
CA ALA A 57 -3.12 8.24 10.78
C ALA A 57 -2.16 8.88 9.75
N PRO A 58 -1.44 9.99 10.05
CA PRO A 58 -0.54 10.60 9.08
C PRO A 58 0.61 9.66 8.66
N TRP A 59 1.11 8.83 9.57
CA TRP A 59 2.20 7.89 9.30
C TRP A 59 1.74 6.75 8.39
N ILE A 60 0.60 6.13 8.70
CA ILE A 60 0.09 5.03 7.87
C ILE A 60 -0.32 5.51 6.48
N ILE A 61 -0.90 6.72 6.36
CA ILE A 61 -1.20 7.33 5.06
C ILE A 61 0.09 7.52 4.25
N GLY A 62 1.15 8.06 4.87
CA GLY A 62 2.46 8.22 4.22
C GLY A 62 3.07 6.89 3.75
N LEU A 63 3.01 5.85 4.58
CA LEU A 63 3.51 4.51 4.22
C LEU A 63 2.71 3.89 3.07
N MET A 64 1.38 4.05 3.07
CA MET A 64 0.52 3.57 1.99
C MET A 64 0.82 4.29 0.67
N LEU A 65 1.06 5.61 0.70
CA LEU A 65 1.46 6.37 -0.49
C LEU A 65 2.81 5.88 -1.05
N ILE A 66 3.79 5.61 -0.17
CA ILE A 66 5.07 5.03 -0.59
C ILE A 66 4.86 3.66 -1.23
N TYR A 67 4.02 2.81 -0.63
CA TYR A 67 3.67 1.51 -1.19
C TYR A 67 3.04 1.64 -2.57
N ASP A 68 2.08 2.54 -2.75
CA ASP A 68 1.40 2.78 -4.03
C ASP A 68 2.39 3.26 -5.10
N LEU A 69 3.30 4.19 -4.76
CA LEU A 69 4.34 4.65 -5.67
C LEU A 69 5.27 3.51 -6.13
N LEU A 70 5.66 2.63 -5.21
CA LEU A 70 6.46 1.45 -5.55
C LEU A 70 5.69 0.48 -6.44
N CYS A 71 4.40 0.27 -6.16
CA CYS A 71 3.52 -0.55 -6.98
C CYS A 71 3.38 0.02 -8.40
N PHE A 72 3.23 1.33 -8.57
CA PHE A 72 3.17 1.96 -9.89
C PHE A 72 4.49 1.88 -10.67
N ARG A 73 5.63 1.93 -9.97
CA ARG A 73 6.96 1.88 -10.62
C ARG A 73 7.41 0.46 -10.97
N THR A 74 7.07 -0.53 -10.16
CA THR A 74 7.60 -1.90 -10.25
C THR A 74 6.55 -2.96 -10.54
N GLY A 75 5.28 -2.58 -10.49
CA GLY A 75 4.13 -3.44 -10.78
C GLY A 75 3.64 -3.33 -12.22
N GLU A 76 2.77 -4.25 -12.58
CA GLU A 76 2.09 -4.23 -13.86
C GLU A 76 1.02 -3.12 -13.91
N TYR A 77 0.92 -2.42 -15.04
CA TYR A 77 -0.14 -1.42 -15.22
C TYR A 77 -1.51 -2.10 -15.38
N PRO A 78 -2.57 -1.63 -14.70
CA PRO A 78 -3.89 -2.26 -14.78
C PRO A 78 -4.45 -2.21 -16.20
N SER A 79 -4.57 -3.37 -16.84
CA SER A 79 -5.00 -3.46 -18.25
C SER A 79 -6.43 -2.96 -18.49
N TRP A 80 -7.29 -2.97 -17.45
CA TRP A 80 -8.66 -2.47 -17.54
C TRP A 80 -8.75 -0.94 -17.59
N TRP A 81 -7.87 -0.20 -16.92
CA TRP A 81 -7.85 1.27 -17.01
C TRP A 81 -7.60 1.74 -18.45
N ARG A 82 -6.77 1.02 -19.18
CA ARG A 82 -6.55 1.29 -20.62
C ARG A 82 -7.81 1.05 -21.45
N ARG A 83 -8.60 0.02 -21.13
CA ARG A 83 -9.83 -0.33 -21.86
C ARG A 83 -10.96 0.66 -21.59
N ASP A 84 -11.06 1.17 -20.37
CA ASP A 84 -12.10 2.14 -20.00
C ASP A 84 -11.87 3.50 -20.68
N ILE A 85 -10.60 3.89 -20.95
CA ILE A 85 -10.27 5.10 -21.72
C ILE A 85 -10.67 4.98 -23.20
N MET A 86 -10.59 3.79 -23.80
CA MET A 86 -10.91 3.60 -25.23
C MET A 86 -12.41 3.36 -25.52
N ARG A 87 -13.23 3.15 -24.49
CA ARG A 87 -14.68 2.90 -24.63
C ARG A 87 -15.54 4.15 -24.52
N ASN A 88 -14.93 5.30 -24.21
CA ASN A 88 -15.54 6.64 -24.20
C ASN A 88 -14.94 7.47 -25.33
#